data_AF-M7C0W5-F1
#
_entry.id   AF-M7C0W5-F1
#
_cell.length_a   1.000
_cell.length_b   1.000
_cell.length_c   1.000
_cell.angle_alpha   90.00
_cell.angle_beta   90.00
_cell.angle_gamma   90.00
#
_symmetry.space_group_name_H-M   'P 1'
#
loop_
_entity.id
_entity.type
_entity.pdbx_description
1 polymer ?
#
loop_
_entity_poly.entity_id
_entity_poly.type
_entity_poly.pdbx_seq_one_letter_code
_entity_poly.pdbx_strand_id
1 'polypeptide(L)'
;PAPKSKDAKRLDLFGRKVYSSGGLQLRITNQQALLSHYNFNSWNSMLKFKELVPPESREEFGALAEEGKTVARTLLDAADSAARTLSSGIAMRRISWLQASKLPPELQQTLQDLPFDGFSEKTDLRLQSLKDSRAIMKSLGMHTVATQRKPFKPQQSQQ
;
A
#
# COMPACT_ATOMS: atom_id res chain seq x y z
N PRO A 1 -5.76 10.35 34.42
CA PRO A 1 -4.76 9.99 33.39
C PRO A 1 -5.19 8.74 32.60
N ALA A 2 -5.82 8.93 31.43
CA ALA A 2 -6.21 7.80 30.58
C ALA A 2 -4.96 7.12 30.00
N PRO A 3 -4.87 5.77 29.95
CA PRO A 3 -3.69 5.07 29.47
C PRO A 3 -3.62 5.13 27.94
N LYS A 4 -3.22 6.28 27.39
CA LYS A 4 -2.90 6.42 25.96
C LYS A 4 -1.56 5.74 25.70
N SER A 5 -1.56 4.56 25.05
CA SER A 5 -0.61 4.20 23.97
C SER A 5 -0.47 2.71 23.65
N LYS A 6 -1.07 1.78 24.40
CA LYS A 6 -0.85 0.33 24.14
C LYS A 6 -1.45 -0.10 22.80
N ASP A 7 -2.70 0.29 22.54
CA ASP A 7 -3.42 -0.12 21.33
C ASP A 7 -2.85 0.55 20.08
N ALA A 8 -2.53 1.84 20.14
CA ALA A 8 -1.87 2.55 19.05
C ALA A 8 -0.49 1.97 18.70
N LYS A 9 0.29 1.53 19.70
CA LYS A 9 1.57 0.85 19.48
C LYS A 9 1.38 -0.53 18.84
N ARG A 10 0.36 -1.28 19.27
CA ARG A 10 0.02 -2.58 18.69
C ARG A 10 -0.42 -2.43 17.23
N LEU A 11 -1.24 -1.43 16.94
CA LEU A 11 -1.69 -1.14 15.58
C LEU A 11 -0.53 -0.67 14.69
N ASP A 12 0.40 0.15 15.20
CA ASP A 12 1.61 0.54 14.46
C ASP A 12 2.50 -0.67 14.14
N LEU A 13 2.72 -1.56 15.12
CA LEU A 13 3.49 -2.78 14.90
C LEU A 13 2.85 -3.67 13.82
N PHE A 14 1.53 -3.84 13.88
CA PHE A 14 0.79 -4.59 12.87
C PHE A 14 0.89 -3.93 11.49
N GLY A 15 0.69 -2.62 11.42
CA GLY A 15 0.81 -1.83 10.19
C GLY A 15 2.20 -1.90 9.56
N ARG A 16 3.28 -1.91 10.36
CA ARG A 16 4.65 -2.12 9.85
C ARG A 16 4.82 -3.51 9.24
N LYS A 17 4.27 -4.56 9.86
CA LYS A 17 4.32 -5.92 9.33
C LYS A 17 3.56 -6.02 7.99
N VAL A 18 2.35 -5.48 7.94
CA VAL A 18 1.53 -5.46 6.70
C VAL A 18 2.21 -4.63 5.61
N TYR A 19 2.78 -3.47 5.95
CA TYR A 19 3.52 -2.63 4.99
C TYR A 19 4.74 -3.36 4.40
N SER A 20 5.58 -3.96 5.26
CA SER A 20 6.78 -4.67 4.80
C SER A 20 6.43 -5.89 3.96
N SER A 21 5.46 -6.70 4.40
CA SER A 21 5.00 -7.89 3.69
C SER A 21 4.32 -7.53 2.37
N GLY A 22 3.37 -6.58 2.40
CA GLY A 22 2.66 -6.10 1.21
C GLY A 22 3.58 -5.41 0.21
N GLY A 23 4.58 -4.66 0.67
CA GLY A 23 5.55 -4.01 -0.19
C GLY A 23 6.54 -4.97 -0.85
N LEU A 24 6.86 -6.10 -0.21
CA LEU A 24 7.61 -7.18 -0.86
C LEU A 24 6.72 -7.91 -1.87
N GLN A 25 5.51 -8.28 -1.47
CA GLN A 25 4.55 -8.96 -2.34
C GLN A 25 4.29 -8.13 -3.60
N LEU A 26 4.06 -6.82 -3.47
CA LEU A 26 3.83 -5.92 -4.61
C LEU A 26 5.00 -5.90 -5.58
N ARG A 27 6.26 -5.92 -5.10
CA ARG A 27 7.42 -5.93 -5.98
C ARG A 27 7.50 -7.21 -6.80
N ILE A 28 7.26 -8.36 -6.16
CA ILE A 28 7.24 -9.67 -6.81
C ILE A 28 6.09 -9.72 -7.83
N THR A 29 4.88 -9.35 -7.41
CA THR A 29 3.70 -9.44 -8.27
C THR A 29 3.71 -8.39 -9.38
N ASN A 30 4.36 -7.24 -9.21
CA ASN A 30 4.54 -6.27 -10.29
C ASN A 30 5.43 -6.81 -11.41
N GLN A 31 6.52 -7.53 -11.06
CA GLN A 31 7.34 -8.22 -12.05
C GLN A 31 6.55 -9.34 -12.75
N GLN A 32 5.79 -10.12 -11.98
CA GLN A 32 4.92 -11.16 -12.54
C GLN A 32 3.83 -10.56 -13.44
N ALA A 33 3.22 -9.43 -13.06
CA ALA A 33 2.18 -8.77 -13.84
C ALA A 33 2.68 -8.31 -15.22
N LEU A 34 3.91 -7.78 -15.30
CA LEU A 34 4.52 -7.41 -16.57
C LEU A 34 4.66 -8.62 -17.51
N LEU A 35 5.17 -9.73 -16.99
CA LEU A 35 5.29 -11.00 -17.73
C LEU A 35 3.92 -11.54 -18.11
N SER A 36 2.96 -11.50 -17.20
CA SER A 36 1.59 -11.98 -17.44
C SER A 36 0.85 -11.15 -18.47
N HIS A 37 1.05 -9.84 -18.52
CA HIS A 37 0.47 -9.00 -19.56
C HIS A 37 1.02 -9.39 -20.95
N TYR A 38 2.32 -9.66 -21.04
CA TYR A 38 2.92 -10.17 -22.28
C TYR A 38 2.38 -11.55 -22.66
N ASN A 39 2.30 -12.48 -21.70
CA ASN A 39 1.76 -13.83 -21.92
C ASN A 39 0.29 -13.78 -22.36
N PHE A 40 -0.53 -12.92 -21.74
CA PHE A 40 -1.92 -12.73 -22.12
C PHE A 40 -2.05 -12.30 -23.59
N ASN A 41 -1.25 -11.31 -24.02
CA ASN A 41 -1.24 -10.85 -25.41
C ASN A 41 -0.72 -11.91 -26.38
N SER A 42 0.24 -12.74 -25.95
CA SER A 42 0.77 -13.84 -26.72
C SER A 42 -0.29 -14.92 -26.94
N TRP A 43 -0.99 -15.36 -25.90
CA TRP A 43 -2.10 -16.30 -26.01
C TRP A 43 -3.26 -15.75 -26.85
N ASN A 44 -3.58 -14.46 -26.68
CA ASN A 44 -4.58 -13.79 -27.50
C ASN A 44 -4.19 -13.74 -28.99
N SER A 45 -2.89 -13.62 -29.28
CA SER A 45 -2.37 -13.70 -30.65
C SER A 45 -2.39 -15.14 -31.18
N MET A 46 -2.09 -16.14 -30.34
CA MET A 46 -2.17 -17.56 -30.70
C MET A 46 -3.57 -17.95 -31.18
N LEU A 47 -4.62 -17.45 -30.55
CA LEU A 47 -6.01 -17.71 -30.96
C LEU A 47 -6.31 -17.33 -32.41
N LYS A 48 -5.59 -16.36 -32.99
CA LYS A 48 -5.76 -15.98 -34.41
C LYS A 48 -5.35 -17.10 -35.36
N PHE A 49 -4.48 -18.01 -34.92
CA PHE A 49 -4.02 -19.16 -35.69
C PHE A 49 -4.92 -20.39 -35.51
N LYS A 50 -5.99 -20.32 -34.71
CA LYS A 50 -6.90 -21.45 -34.45
C LYS A 50 -7.44 -22.08 -35.73
N GLU A 51 -7.75 -21.28 -36.75
CA GLU A 51 -8.26 -21.79 -38.03
C GLU A 51 -7.18 -22.46 -38.90
N LEU A 52 -5.89 -22.22 -38.62
CA LEU A 52 -4.77 -22.84 -39.34
C LEU A 52 -4.37 -24.21 -38.77
N VAL A 53 -4.91 -24.60 -37.62
CA VAL A 53 -4.66 -25.90 -36.98
C VAL A 53 -5.64 -26.94 -37.57
N PRO A 54 -5.26 -28.23 -37.70
CA PRO A 54 -6.16 -29.27 -38.23
C PRO A 54 -7.52 -29.28 -37.53
N PRO A 55 -8.64 -29.44 -38.27
CA PRO A 55 -10.00 -29.31 -37.73
C PRO A 55 -10.24 -30.09 -36.43
N GLU A 56 -9.67 -31.29 -36.33
CA GLU A 56 -9.82 -32.21 -35.21
C GLU A 56 -9.19 -31.66 -33.91
N SER A 57 -8.20 -30.77 -34.04
CA SER A 57 -7.42 -30.21 -32.92
C SER A 57 -7.78 -28.77 -32.56
N ARG A 58 -8.69 -28.13 -33.32
CA ARG A 58 -9.00 -26.70 -33.15
C ARG A 58 -9.62 -26.38 -31.79
N GLU A 59 -10.49 -27.25 -31.29
CA GLU A 59 -11.11 -27.06 -29.97
C GLU A 59 -10.06 -27.17 -28.86
N GLU A 60 -9.23 -28.20 -28.89
CA GLU A 60 -8.15 -28.41 -27.92
C GLU A 60 -7.16 -27.24 -27.90
N PHE A 61 -6.74 -26.76 -29.09
CA PHE A 61 -5.89 -25.59 -29.22
C PHE A 61 -6.54 -24.33 -28.63
N GLY A 62 -7.82 -24.11 -28.92
CA GLY A 62 -8.58 -22.98 -28.39
C GLY A 62 -8.70 -23.03 -26.87
N ALA A 63 -9.00 -24.20 -26.31
CA ALA A 63 -9.08 -24.42 -24.88
C ALA A 63 -7.75 -24.13 -24.18
N LEU A 64 -6.63 -24.62 -24.73
CA LEU A 64 -5.29 -24.39 -24.19
C LEU A 64 -4.91 -22.90 -24.20
N ALA A 65 -5.25 -22.16 -25.27
CA ALA A 65 -4.98 -20.73 -25.33
C ALA A 65 -5.84 -19.92 -24.33
N GLU A 66 -7.10 -20.29 -24.11
CA GLU A 66 -7.95 -19.67 -23.08
C GLU A 66 -7.50 -20.01 -21.65
N GLU A 67 -7.02 -21.22 -21.41
CA GLU A 67 -6.39 -21.60 -20.14
C GLU A 67 -5.17 -20.70 -19.87
N GLY A 68 -4.30 -20.53 -20.85
CA GLY A 68 -3.14 -19.64 -20.77
C GLY A 68 -3.50 -18.19 -20.45
N LYS A 69 -4.59 -17.66 -21.06
CA LYS A 69 -5.13 -16.33 -20.74
C LYS A 69 -5.65 -16.25 -19.31
N THR A 70 -6.31 -17.29 -18.82
CA THR A 70 -6.87 -17.36 -17.46
C THR A 70 -5.75 -17.35 -16.41
N VAL A 71 -4.69 -18.12 -16.64
CA VAL A 71 -3.49 -18.10 -15.78
C VAL A 71 -2.84 -16.72 -15.76
N ALA A 72 -2.66 -16.09 -16.93
CA ALA A 72 -2.11 -14.75 -17.02
C ALA A 72 -2.98 -13.71 -16.31
N ARG A 73 -4.32 -13.78 -16.44
CA ARG A 73 -5.27 -12.91 -15.73
C ARG A 73 -5.14 -13.07 -14.21
N THR A 74 -5.08 -14.30 -13.72
CA THR A 74 -4.95 -14.59 -12.28
C THR A 74 -3.71 -13.94 -11.67
N LEU A 75 -2.60 -13.92 -12.41
CA LEU A 75 -1.38 -13.24 -11.97
C LEU A 75 -1.50 -11.70 -11.95
N LEU A 76 -2.26 -11.10 -12.87
CA LEU A 76 -2.57 -9.67 -12.83
C LEU A 76 -3.45 -9.33 -11.62
N ASP A 77 -4.46 -10.15 -11.34
CA ASP A 77 -5.35 -9.98 -10.18
C ASP A 77 -4.58 -10.15 -8.86
N ALA A 78 -3.58 -11.04 -8.82
CA ALA A 78 -2.68 -11.17 -7.69
C ALA A 78 -1.85 -9.90 -7.43
N ALA A 79 -1.47 -9.18 -8.48
CA ALA A 79 -0.77 -7.90 -8.35
C ALA A 79 -1.66 -6.80 -7.78
N ASP A 80 -2.91 -6.70 -8.25
CA ASP A 80 -3.92 -5.80 -7.70
C ASP A 80 -4.20 -6.11 -6.21
N SER A 81 -4.34 -7.39 -5.85
CA SER A 81 -4.49 -7.82 -4.45
C SER A 81 -3.29 -7.41 -3.57
N ALA A 82 -2.06 -7.55 -4.09
CA ALA A 82 -0.86 -7.11 -3.39
C ALA A 82 -0.83 -5.57 -3.20
N ALA A 83 -1.24 -4.82 -4.21
CA ALA A 83 -1.35 -3.36 -4.14
C ALA A 83 -2.38 -2.92 -3.08
N ARG A 84 -3.54 -3.57 -3.02
CA ARG A 84 -4.55 -3.34 -1.98
C ARG A 84 -4.03 -3.66 -0.58
N THR A 85 -3.31 -4.77 -0.43
CA THR A 85 -2.69 -5.16 0.86
C THR A 85 -1.70 -4.10 1.33
N LEU A 86 -0.85 -3.58 0.44
CA LEU A 86 0.08 -2.49 0.76
C LEU A 86 -0.69 -1.21 1.16
N SER A 87 -1.72 -0.85 0.40
CA SER A 87 -2.58 0.30 0.69
C SER A 87 -3.23 0.19 2.08
N SER A 88 -3.76 -0.98 2.46
CA SER A 88 -4.28 -1.24 3.80
C SER A 88 -3.21 -1.09 4.88
N GLY A 89 -1.99 -1.60 4.65
CA GLY A 89 -0.87 -1.42 5.57
C GLY A 89 -0.52 0.06 5.79
N ILE A 90 -0.54 0.86 4.73
CA ILE A 90 -0.29 2.30 4.80
C ILE A 90 -1.40 3.00 5.58
N ALA A 91 -2.67 2.68 5.30
CA ALA A 91 -3.80 3.23 6.02
C ALA A 91 -3.74 2.92 7.53
N MET A 92 -3.41 1.67 7.90
CA MET A 92 -3.24 1.27 9.30
C MET A 92 -2.12 2.06 10.00
N ARG A 93 -0.98 2.24 9.33
CA ARG A 93 0.13 3.04 9.87
C ARG A 93 -0.28 4.51 10.04
N ARG A 94 -1.02 5.05 9.07
CA ARG A 94 -1.54 6.42 9.14
C ARG A 94 -2.47 6.62 10.33
N ILE A 95 -3.44 5.73 10.52
CA ILE A 95 -4.38 5.77 11.65
C ILE A 95 -3.62 5.67 12.98
N SER A 96 -2.67 4.74 13.09
CA SER A 96 -1.84 4.58 14.29
C SER A 96 -1.05 5.85 14.63
N TRP A 97 -0.47 6.48 13.60
CA TRP A 97 0.27 7.73 13.75
C TRP A 97 -0.66 8.89 14.15
N LEU A 98 -1.84 9.00 13.54
CA LEU A 98 -2.82 10.04 13.88
C LEU A 98 -3.34 9.89 15.32
N GLN A 99 -3.64 8.67 15.76
CA GLN A 99 -4.06 8.40 17.15
C GLN A 99 -2.96 8.72 18.18
N ALA A 100 -1.69 8.49 17.81
CA ALA A 100 -0.54 8.87 18.63
C ALA A 100 -0.21 10.38 18.53
N SER A 101 -0.78 11.07 17.56
CA SER A 101 -0.59 12.51 17.38
C SER A 101 -1.39 13.29 18.41
N LYS A 102 -0.94 14.51 18.72
CA LYS A 102 -1.71 15.46 19.54
C LYS A 102 -2.53 16.42 18.66
N LEU A 103 -2.92 15.99 17.46
CA LEU A 103 -3.67 16.83 16.53
C LEU A 103 -5.14 16.95 16.96
N PRO A 104 -5.79 18.10 16.71
CA PRO A 104 -7.24 18.24 16.85
C PRO A 104 -8.00 17.19 16.01
N PRO A 105 -9.16 16.69 16.47
CA PRO A 105 -9.96 15.68 15.75
C PRO A 105 -10.31 16.07 14.31
N GLU A 106 -10.54 17.34 14.05
CA GLU A 106 -10.89 17.88 12.72
C GLU A 106 -9.74 17.67 11.73
N LEU A 107 -8.50 17.86 12.20
CA LEU A 107 -7.30 17.61 11.40
C LEU A 107 -7.02 16.11 11.28
N GLN A 108 -7.38 15.29 12.27
CA GLN A 108 -7.23 13.84 12.18
C GLN A 108 -8.15 13.25 11.12
N GLN A 109 -9.43 13.67 11.09
CA GLN A 109 -10.41 13.22 10.10
C GLN A 109 -10.00 13.61 8.68
N THR A 110 -9.65 14.90 8.49
CA THR A 110 -9.17 15.41 7.20
C THR A 110 -7.94 14.67 6.70
N LEU A 111 -7.03 14.33 7.61
CA LEU A 111 -5.86 13.53 7.29
C LEU A 111 -6.21 12.08 7.01
N GLN A 112 -7.13 11.45 7.71
CA GLN A 112 -7.47 10.06 7.48
C GLN A 112 -8.08 9.83 6.09
N ASP A 113 -8.96 10.72 5.64
CA ASP A 113 -9.76 10.58 4.42
C ASP A 113 -8.99 10.93 3.13
N LEU A 114 -7.73 11.34 3.25
CA LEU A 114 -6.88 11.64 2.10
C LEU A 114 -6.57 10.35 1.31
N PRO A 115 -6.86 10.29 0.00
CA PRO A 115 -6.54 9.11 -0.81
C PRO A 115 -5.04 8.82 -0.76
N PHE A 116 -4.69 7.54 -0.72
CA PHE A 116 -3.32 7.11 -0.95
C PHE A 116 -3.07 7.10 -2.46
N ASP A 117 -2.73 8.26 -2.99
CA ASP A 117 -2.30 8.46 -4.37
C ASP A 117 -0.78 8.63 -4.32
N GLY A 118 -0.06 7.50 -4.39
CA GLY A 118 1.34 7.36 -3.99
C GLY A 118 2.19 8.62 -4.18
N PHE A 119 2.53 9.30 -3.09
CA PHE A 119 3.26 10.57 -3.04
C PHE A 119 2.94 11.51 -4.22
N SER A 120 1.66 11.86 -4.40
CA SER A 120 1.27 12.86 -5.37
C SER A 120 1.54 14.29 -4.85
N GLU A 121 1.82 15.19 -5.78
CA GLU A 121 2.12 16.61 -5.53
C GLU A 121 1.03 17.30 -4.69
N LYS A 122 -0.22 16.87 -4.83
CA LYS A 122 -1.38 17.32 -4.03
C LYS A 122 -1.25 16.96 -2.55
N THR A 123 -0.70 15.80 -2.24
CA THR A 123 -0.46 15.35 -0.86
C THR A 123 0.65 16.17 -0.21
N ASP A 124 1.70 16.48 -0.96
CA ASP A 124 2.82 17.30 -0.51
C ASP A 124 2.40 18.75 -0.25
N LEU A 125 1.59 19.34 -1.14
CA LEU A 125 1.04 20.68 -0.93
C LEU A 125 0.19 20.79 0.34
N ARG A 126 -0.64 19.77 0.64
CA ARG A 126 -1.42 19.73 1.89
C ARG A 126 -0.54 19.55 3.12
N LEU A 127 0.48 18.70 3.04
CA LEU A 127 1.42 18.50 4.15
C LEU A 127 2.23 19.77 4.43
N GLN A 128 2.64 20.47 3.37
CA GLN A 128 3.35 21.74 3.46
C GLN A 128 2.46 22.83 4.08
N SER A 129 1.22 22.97 3.62
CA SER A 129 0.24 23.89 4.24
C SER A 129 0.03 23.62 5.74
N LEU A 130 -0.08 22.35 6.15
CA LEU A 130 -0.20 21.97 7.56
C LEU A 130 1.06 22.28 8.37
N LYS A 131 2.24 22.12 7.78
CA LYS A 131 3.52 22.48 8.38
C LYS A 131 3.60 23.99 8.62
N ASP A 132 3.15 24.79 7.66
CA ASP A 132 3.15 26.25 7.73
C ASP A 132 2.13 26.76 8.76
N SER A 133 0.93 26.19 8.79
CA SER A 133 -0.06 26.45 9.84
C SER A 133 0.50 26.16 11.25
N ARG A 134 1.23 25.06 11.42
CA ARG A 134 1.91 24.74 12.68
C ARG A 134 3.00 25.75 13.03
N ALA A 135 3.76 26.24 12.04
CA ALA A 135 4.77 27.27 12.25
C ALA A 135 4.14 28.59 12.72
N ILE A 136 3.01 28.98 12.12
CA ILE A 136 2.23 30.16 12.49
C ILE A 136 1.66 30.03 13.91
N MET A 137 1.09 28.87 14.27
CA MET A 137 0.62 28.66 15.65
C MET A 137 1.76 28.76 16.67
N LYS A 138 2.96 28.28 16.33
CA LYS A 138 4.14 28.44 17.19
C LYS A 138 4.57 29.90 17.33
N SER A 139 4.56 30.70 16.26
CA SER A 139 4.92 32.13 16.34
C SER A 139 3.92 32.95 17.15
N LEU A 140 2.66 32.49 17.22
CA LEU A 140 1.62 33.08 18.06
C LEU A 140 1.71 32.66 19.55
N GLY A 141 2.77 31.97 19.97
CA GLY A 141 3.00 31.58 21.37
C GLY A 141 2.14 30.40 21.85
N MET A 142 1.37 29.76 20.95
CA MET A 142 0.50 28.63 21.28
C MET A 142 1.33 27.34 21.34
N HIS A 143 2.00 27.11 22.46
CA HIS A 143 2.76 25.88 22.70
C HIS A 143 1.83 24.73 23.08
N THR A 144 1.69 23.74 22.21
CA THR A 144 1.27 22.39 22.64
C THR A 144 2.44 21.78 23.41
N VAL A 145 2.29 21.57 24.72
CA VAL A 145 3.34 20.98 25.57
C VAL A 145 3.82 19.66 24.95
N ALA A 146 5.03 19.69 24.39
CA ALA A 146 5.69 18.52 23.86
C ALA A 146 6.08 17.64 25.06
N THR A 147 5.54 16.43 25.11
CA THR A 147 6.00 15.44 26.10
C THR A 147 7.40 15.04 25.64
N GLN A 148 8.42 15.45 26.41
CA GLN A 148 9.82 15.03 26.28
C GLN A 148 9.88 13.52 25.98
N ARG A 149 10.25 13.15 24.76
CA ARG A 149 10.49 11.75 24.41
C ARG A 149 11.86 11.38 24.99
N LYS A 150 11.89 10.43 25.93
CA LYS A 150 13.15 9.88 26.43
C LYS A 150 13.95 9.26 25.26
N PRO A 151 15.28 9.45 25.21
CA PRO A 151 16.13 8.82 24.19
C PRO A 151 15.99 7.30 24.23
N PHE A 152 15.83 6.68 23.07
CA PHE A 152 15.82 5.23 22.92
C PHE A 152 17.23 4.69 23.22
N LYS A 153 17.36 3.85 24.25
CA LYS A 153 18.58 3.07 24.49
C LYS A 153 18.40 1.67 23.89
N PRO A 154 19.17 1.28 22.87
CA PRO A 154 19.14 -0.10 22.37
C PRO A 154 19.64 -1.05 23.46
N GLN A 155 18.85 -2.10 23.71
CA GLN A 155 19.18 -3.13 24.69
C GLN A 155 20.23 -4.06 24.07
N GLN A 156 21.43 -4.08 24.64
CA GLN A 156 22.50 -5.00 24.24
C GLN A 156 22.09 -6.44 24.59
N SER A 157 22.05 -7.30 23.58
CA SER A 157 21.93 -8.75 23.74
C SER A 157 23.20 -9.29 24.38
N GLN A 158 23.09 -9.82 25.60
CA GLN A 158 24.14 -10.66 26.17
C GLN A 158 24.13 -12.00 25.42
N GLN A 159 25.29 -12.34 24.84
CA GLN A 159 25.62 -13.69 24.38
C GLN A 159 26.00 -14.56 25.57
#